data_AF-A0A7V1PRR8-F1
#
_entry.id   AF-A0A7V1PRR8-F1
#
_cell.length_a   1.000
_cell.length_b   1.000
_cell.length_c   1.000
_cell.angle_alpha   90.00
_cell.angle_beta   90.00
_cell.angle_gamma   90.00
#
_symmetry.space_group_name_H-M   'P 1'
#
loop_
_entity.id
_entity.type
_entity.pdbx_description
1 polymer ?
#
loop_
_entity_poly.entity_id
_entity_poly.type
_entity_poly.pdbx_seq_one_letter_code
_entity_poly.pdbx_strand_id
1 'polypeptide(L)'
;MDLKELVIDGNNDNLELADLARQKFRGLAKEYFEIDVLKKPDYSKLLEASRTFYSFSLPEELNEVFIIYECAPLFWSFNSPLIMYIENSIKKTLSQIGGQTFYKNVKEFYLKWLTIKSDEEKKYFALSTINFIENKSNKKNFLHLIYYSMILAYDSSLFNYEKSITLLDESLEIIKNNNLNNDVKEEIRYLINLYKGFVFLRQNNIENAYNSFSDALTIKPNGINIRFFQSYSAFLLKKEPFPIEVLTDITNYDITRIEYAIENNDIEMLDYFISYATIINIFYYSEVSQSYQFFSDFLFDLQGSTEFEISTINKNINNFKNLNIIDCYDDNIKNNITFIENFLKKYSNNKNILVIGSQNKLHQKFVNTMELIIKAINDKYEFEIKSRLNHYDKLIKNKQEELIHIVHNHEEFNAKLKQKFQDKIDEIENNAKINIAAVEQKIKNIHLIKKFNPNYSFKNGMTYNIILSTTISLMGGCAGYSNNFMVDYNKFSDFLFIVLVSGLKWGVMAFSIGLVFATIYAGITVLEGSNQKQKLLQLINKIKAKKENSINYCRKEAKESEELSDDRFKKNNESIKKNIESLTAEKRAQEKKYKEEVEQQLQKETQVILKLL
;
A
#
# COMPACT_ATOMS: atom_id res chain seq x y z
N MET A 1 -63.06 -79.78 6.80
CA MET A 1 -62.75 -78.79 7.85
C MET A 1 -61.63 -77.94 7.28
N ASP A 2 -61.96 -76.70 6.94
CA ASP A 2 -61.26 -75.84 5.99
C ASP A 2 -59.94 -75.25 6.50
N LEU A 3 -58.91 -75.31 5.65
CA LEU A 3 -57.61 -74.66 5.78
C LEU A 3 -57.65 -73.21 5.23
N LYS A 4 -58.58 -72.39 5.74
CA LYS A 4 -58.75 -70.99 5.28
C LYS A 4 -58.66 -69.90 6.35
N GLU A 5 -58.47 -70.21 7.63
CA GLU A 5 -58.51 -69.19 8.70
C GLU A 5 -57.18 -68.88 9.39
N LEU A 6 -56.04 -69.39 8.93
CA LEU A 6 -54.73 -69.20 9.62
C LEU A 6 -53.66 -68.41 8.84
N VAL A 7 -54.05 -67.62 7.84
CA VAL A 7 -53.11 -66.79 7.05
C VAL A 7 -53.40 -65.28 7.14
N ILE A 8 -54.33 -64.84 7.99
CA ILE A 8 -54.76 -63.42 8.01
C ILE A 8 -54.03 -62.56 9.07
N ASP A 9 -53.45 -63.12 10.13
CA ASP A 9 -52.81 -62.28 11.19
C ASP A 9 -51.34 -61.90 10.92
N GLY A 10 -50.56 -62.70 10.20
CA GLY A 10 -49.11 -62.44 10.01
C GLY A 10 -48.76 -61.27 9.06
N ASN A 11 -49.72 -60.79 8.27
CA ASN A 11 -49.51 -59.65 7.35
C ASN A 11 -49.88 -58.30 7.98
N ASN A 12 -50.79 -58.28 8.96
CA ASN A 12 -51.18 -57.03 9.64
C ASN A 12 -50.09 -56.56 10.61
N ASP A 13 -49.48 -57.47 11.38
CA ASP A 13 -48.39 -57.13 12.31
C ASP A 13 -47.16 -56.54 11.58
N ASN A 14 -46.82 -57.07 10.41
CA ASN A 14 -45.71 -56.55 9.59
C ASN A 14 -46.04 -55.19 8.94
N LEU A 15 -47.31 -54.94 8.59
CA LEU A 15 -47.75 -53.64 8.09
C LEU A 15 -47.73 -52.59 9.21
N GLU A 16 -48.24 -52.93 10.40
CA GLU A 16 -48.25 -52.04 11.57
C GLU A 16 -46.83 -51.67 12.01
N LEU A 17 -45.89 -52.62 12.01
CA LEU A 17 -44.48 -52.36 12.30
C LEU A 17 -43.82 -51.44 11.25
N ALA A 18 -44.12 -51.65 9.97
CA ALA A 18 -43.60 -50.80 8.89
C ALA A 18 -44.18 -49.38 8.97
N ASP A 19 -45.46 -49.23 9.29
CA ASP A 19 -46.10 -47.93 9.46
C ASP A 19 -45.61 -47.20 10.71
N LEU A 20 -45.35 -47.92 11.80
CA LEU A 20 -44.69 -47.35 12.99
C LEU A 20 -43.28 -46.84 12.66
N ALA A 21 -42.48 -47.60 11.90
CA ALA A 21 -41.14 -47.19 11.48
C ALA A 21 -41.19 -45.92 10.60
N ARG A 22 -42.15 -45.84 9.66
CA ARG A 22 -42.39 -44.63 8.85
C ARG A 22 -42.79 -43.43 9.68
N GLN A 23 -43.67 -43.61 10.67
CA GLN A 23 -44.08 -42.53 11.57
C GLN A 23 -42.91 -42.02 12.40
N LYS A 24 -42.11 -42.92 12.97
CA LYS A 24 -40.89 -42.57 13.73
C LYS A 24 -39.88 -41.83 12.85
N PHE A 25 -39.62 -42.32 11.64
CA PHE A 25 -38.72 -41.68 10.68
C PHE A 25 -39.16 -40.28 10.27
N ARG A 26 -40.45 -40.09 9.99
CA ARG A 26 -41.02 -38.75 9.76
C ARG A 26 -40.97 -37.86 11.00
N GLY A 27 -41.06 -38.47 12.19
CA GLY A 27 -40.85 -37.81 13.47
C GLY A 27 -39.48 -37.13 13.55
N LEU A 28 -38.40 -37.80 13.10
CA LEU A 28 -37.06 -37.22 13.03
C LEU A 28 -37.03 -35.96 12.16
N ALA A 29 -37.69 -35.98 11.00
CA ALA A 29 -37.75 -34.83 10.11
C ALA A 29 -38.38 -33.60 10.81
N LYS A 30 -39.46 -33.82 11.56
CA LYS A 30 -40.14 -32.76 12.32
C LYS A 30 -39.32 -32.28 13.51
N GLU A 31 -38.66 -33.20 14.20
CA GLU A 31 -37.85 -32.91 15.39
C GLU A 31 -36.56 -32.16 15.06
N TYR A 32 -35.83 -32.63 14.04
CA TYR A 32 -34.50 -32.14 13.70
C TYR A 32 -34.47 -31.13 12.54
N PHE A 33 -35.51 -31.03 11.72
CA PHE A 33 -35.52 -30.07 10.59
C PHE A 33 -36.74 -29.13 10.59
N GLU A 34 -37.68 -29.30 11.52
CA GLU A 34 -38.92 -28.50 11.63
C GLU A 34 -39.82 -28.59 10.39
N ILE A 35 -39.72 -29.67 9.61
CA ILE A 35 -40.51 -29.87 8.37
C ILE A 35 -41.70 -30.80 8.57
N ASP A 36 -42.73 -30.60 7.73
CA ASP A 36 -43.90 -31.47 7.64
C ASP A 36 -43.89 -32.23 6.30
N VAL A 37 -43.42 -33.48 6.35
CA VAL A 37 -43.21 -34.36 5.20
C VAL A 37 -44.53 -34.77 4.51
N LEU A 38 -45.69 -34.58 5.16
CA LEU A 38 -46.99 -35.01 4.61
C LEU A 38 -47.56 -34.05 3.55
N LYS A 39 -46.98 -32.86 3.40
CA LYS A 39 -47.45 -31.87 2.41
C LYS A 39 -46.78 -32.13 1.07
N LYS A 40 -47.60 -32.30 0.02
CA LYS A 40 -47.08 -32.32 -1.36
C LYS A 40 -46.35 -31.00 -1.65
N PRO A 41 -45.22 -31.04 -2.37
CA PRO A 41 -44.51 -29.85 -2.78
C PRO A 41 -45.38 -28.96 -3.66
N ASP A 42 -45.42 -27.67 -3.34
CA ASP A 42 -46.16 -26.67 -4.09
C ASP A 42 -45.30 -26.16 -5.25
N TYR A 43 -45.78 -26.35 -6.48
CA TYR A 43 -45.01 -26.01 -7.70
C TYR A 43 -44.71 -24.52 -7.78
N SER A 44 -45.63 -23.67 -7.30
CA SER A 44 -45.41 -22.21 -7.29
C SER A 44 -44.26 -21.84 -6.36
N LYS A 45 -44.21 -22.45 -5.17
CA LYS A 45 -43.12 -22.26 -4.20
C LYS A 45 -41.80 -22.79 -4.71
N LEU A 46 -41.78 -23.92 -5.40
CA LEU A 46 -40.55 -24.45 -6.00
C LEU A 46 -40.01 -23.54 -7.12
N LEU A 47 -40.90 -22.95 -7.93
CA LEU A 47 -40.49 -21.97 -8.93
C LEU A 47 -39.92 -20.70 -8.28
N GLU A 48 -40.54 -20.18 -7.23
CA GLU A 48 -40.02 -19.05 -6.46
C GLU A 48 -38.67 -19.38 -5.81
N ALA A 49 -38.56 -20.53 -5.15
CA ALA A 49 -37.32 -21.03 -4.55
C ALA A 49 -36.19 -21.11 -5.59
N SER A 50 -36.47 -21.67 -6.78
CA SER A 50 -35.47 -21.74 -7.85
C SER A 50 -34.98 -20.36 -8.30
N ARG A 51 -35.87 -19.35 -8.35
CA ARG A 51 -35.49 -17.97 -8.71
C ARG A 51 -34.61 -17.34 -7.64
N THR A 52 -34.96 -17.55 -6.37
CA THR A 52 -34.14 -17.12 -5.23
C THR A 52 -32.75 -17.76 -5.30
N PHE A 53 -32.67 -19.07 -5.51
CA PHE A 53 -31.39 -19.78 -5.64
C PHE A 53 -30.49 -19.19 -6.74
N TYR A 54 -31.02 -19.02 -7.95
CA TYR A 54 -30.24 -18.48 -9.07
C TYR A 54 -29.97 -16.98 -8.98
N SER A 55 -30.55 -16.28 -8.00
CA SER A 55 -30.18 -14.89 -7.70
C SER A 55 -28.91 -14.79 -6.85
N PHE A 56 -28.53 -15.87 -6.16
CA PHE A 56 -27.31 -15.91 -5.37
C PHE A 56 -26.07 -16.07 -6.24
N SER A 57 -24.98 -15.41 -5.84
CA SER A 57 -23.68 -15.57 -6.48
C SER A 57 -22.91 -16.71 -5.82
N LEU A 58 -23.20 -17.95 -6.22
CA LEU A 58 -22.62 -19.14 -5.60
C LEU A 58 -21.38 -19.66 -6.36
N PRO A 59 -20.38 -20.20 -5.65
CA PRO A 59 -19.28 -20.92 -6.28
C PRO A 59 -19.79 -22.23 -6.92
N GLU A 60 -19.08 -22.73 -7.93
CA GLU A 60 -19.52 -23.86 -8.76
C GLU A 60 -19.87 -25.11 -7.94
N GLU A 61 -19.11 -25.36 -6.87
CA GLU A 61 -19.29 -26.50 -5.98
C GLU A 61 -20.61 -26.45 -5.22
N LEU A 62 -21.14 -25.26 -4.93
CA LEU A 62 -22.39 -25.05 -4.19
C LEU A 62 -23.57 -24.71 -5.11
N ASN A 63 -23.30 -24.50 -6.40
CA ASN A 63 -24.25 -23.97 -7.38
C ASN A 63 -25.06 -25.06 -8.08
N GLU A 64 -25.66 -25.97 -7.30
CA GLU A 64 -26.60 -26.96 -7.83
C GLU A 64 -27.92 -26.95 -7.05
N VAL A 65 -29.01 -26.63 -7.74
CA VAL A 65 -30.36 -26.71 -7.18
C VAL A 65 -30.77 -28.18 -7.05
N PHE A 66 -31.36 -28.55 -5.92
CA PHE A 66 -31.90 -29.90 -5.75
C PHE A 66 -33.17 -30.10 -6.59
N ILE A 67 -33.24 -31.22 -7.32
CA ILE A 67 -34.34 -31.62 -8.20
C ILE A 67 -35.11 -32.73 -7.47
N ILE A 68 -36.25 -32.34 -6.92
CA ILE A 68 -37.18 -33.28 -6.26
C ILE A 68 -37.71 -34.27 -7.30
N TYR A 69 -37.55 -35.56 -7.04
CA TYR A 69 -37.88 -36.64 -7.98
C TYR A 69 -39.31 -36.55 -8.50
N GLU A 70 -40.30 -36.34 -7.63
CA GLU A 70 -41.73 -36.27 -7.99
C GLU A 70 -42.07 -35.06 -8.86
N CYS A 71 -41.24 -34.02 -8.81
CA CYS A 71 -41.42 -32.75 -9.52
C CYS A 71 -40.35 -32.51 -10.58
N ALA A 72 -39.53 -33.53 -10.91
CA ALA A 72 -38.37 -33.35 -11.77
C ALA A 72 -38.67 -32.66 -13.12
N PRO A 73 -39.81 -32.93 -13.81
CA PRO A 73 -40.18 -32.22 -15.03
C PRO A 73 -40.22 -30.68 -14.90
N LEU A 74 -40.44 -30.15 -13.69
CA LEU A 74 -40.50 -28.72 -13.40
C LEU A 74 -39.17 -28.01 -13.60
N PHE A 75 -38.03 -28.69 -13.41
CA PHE A 75 -36.70 -28.09 -13.57
C PHE A 75 -36.52 -27.41 -14.94
N TRP A 76 -37.05 -28.02 -16.00
CA TRP A 76 -36.97 -27.47 -17.35
C TRP A 76 -37.84 -26.22 -17.59
N SER A 77 -38.60 -25.80 -16.57
CA SER A 77 -39.34 -24.54 -16.54
C SER A 77 -38.67 -23.47 -15.66
N PHE A 78 -37.57 -23.80 -14.98
CA PHE A 78 -36.84 -22.86 -14.15
C PHE A 78 -36.18 -21.76 -14.99
N ASN A 79 -36.07 -20.57 -14.41
CA ASN A 79 -35.32 -19.47 -14.99
C ASN A 79 -33.82 -19.61 -14.67
N SER A 80 -33.23 -20.78 -14.96
CA SER A 80 -31.80 -21.02 -14.70
C SER A 80 -30.92 -20.47 -15.83
N PRO A 81 -29.66 -20.09 -15.54
CA PRO A 81 -28.70 -19.68 -16.58
C PRO A 81 -28.54 -20.72 -17.70
N LEU A 82 -28.51 -22.01 -17.36
CA LEU A 82 -28.43 -23.12 -18.30
C LEU A 82 -29.63 -23.14 -19.26
N ILE A 83 -30.85 -23.11 -18.71
CA ILE A 83 -32.08 -23.12 -19.52
C ILE A 83 -32.12 -21.89 -20.41
N MET A 84 -31.86 -20.70 -19.87
CA MET A 84 -31.82 -19.46 -20.66
C MET A 84 -30.82 -19.54 -21.83
N TYR A 85 -29.63 -20.10 -21.58
CA TYR A 85 -28.62 -20.29 -22.63
C TYR A 85 -29.09 -21.26 -23.71
N ILE A 86 -29.66 -22.41 -23.32
CA ILE A 86 -30.21 -23.40 -24.24
C ILE A 86 -31.32 -22.77 -25.09
N GLU A 87 -32.25 -22.06 -24.46
CA GLU A 87 -33.37 -21.43 -25.16
C GLU A 87 -32.92 -20.35 -26.14
N ASN A 88 -31.94 -19.55 -25.76
CA ASN A 88 -31.38 -18.52 -26.65
C ASN A 88 -30.67 -19.15 -27.84
N SER A 89 -29.95 -20.26 -27.63
CA SER A 89 -29.29 -21.02 -28.70
C SER A 89 -30.32 -21.63 -29.65
N ILE A 90 -31.37 -22.25 -29.12
CA ILE A 90 -32.48 -22.81 -29.92
C ILE A 90 -33.21 -21.71 -30.69
N LYS A 91 -33.52 -20.56 -30.06
CA LYS A 91 -34.20 -19.43 -30.71
C LYS A 91 -33.39 -18.86 -31.87
N LYS A 92 -32.06 -18.77 -31.73
CA LYS A 92 -31.15 -18.35 -32.82
C LYS A 92 -31.24 -19.33 -33.99
N THR A 93 -31.08 -20.63 -33.74
CA THR A 93 -31.16 -21.66 -34.78
C THR A 93 -32.54 -21.71 -35.46
N LEU A 94 -33.62 -21.59 -34.69
CA LEU A 94 -34.99 -21.62 -35.22
C LEU A 94 -35.40 -20.32 -35.92
N SER A 95 -34.82 -19.17 -35.56
CA SER A 95 -35.05 -17.90 -36.27
C SER A 95 -34.64 -17.96 -37.73
N GLN A 96 -33.58 -18.72 -38.03
CA GLN A 96 -33.06 -18.89 -39.38
C GLN A 96 -33.97 -19.75 -40.29
N ILE A 97 -34.90 -20.51 -39.70
CA ILE A 97 -35.73 -21.51 -40.40
C ILE A 97 -37.24 -21.28 -40.14
N GLY A 98 -37.63 -20.19 -39.47
CA GLY A 98 -39.04 -19.85 -39.21
C GLY A 98 -39.75 -20.70 -38.15
N GLY A 99 -39.01 -21.41 -37.28
CA GLY A 99 -39.55 -22.37 -36.31
C GLY A 99 -39.91 -21.83 -34.92
N GLN A 100 -39.80 -20.51 -34.69
CA GLN A 100 -39.94 -19.92 -33.34
C GLN A 100 -41.35 -20.04 -32.74
N THR A 101 -42.39 -19.85 -33.55
CA THR A 101 -43.79 -19.97 -33.11
C THR A 101 -44.11 -21.39 -32.62
N PHE A 102 -43.57 -22.41 -33.30
CA PHE A 102 -43.75 -23.80 -32.93
C PHE A 102 -43.06 -24.15 -31.60
N TYR A 103 -41.80 -23.74 -31.41
CA TYR A 103 -41.11 -23.93 -30.12
C TYR A 103 -41.87 -23.27 -28.97
N LYS A 104 -42.37 -22.05 -29.18
CA LYS A 104 -43.19 -21.34 -28.18
C LYS A 104 -44.44 -22.14 -27.81
N ASN A 105 -45.15 -22.69 -28.78
CA ASN A 105 -46.35 -23.49 -28.54
C ASN A 105 -46.05 -24.79 -27.77
N VAL A 106 -45.00 -25.52 -28.15
CA VAL A 106 -44.57 -26.74 -27.45
C VAL A 106 -44.25 -26.43 -25.98
N LYS A 107 -43.46 -25.38 -25.73
CA LYS A 107 -43.13 -24.94 -24.37
C LYS A 107 -44.37 -24.52 -23.60
N GLU A 108 -45.28 -23.76 -24.21
CA GLU A 108 -46.51 -23.31 -23.56
C GLU A 108 -47.40 -24.49 -23.13
N PHE A 109 -47.58 -25.49 -24.00
CA PHE A 109 -48.37 -26.68 -23.66
C PHE A 109 -47.68 -27.55 -22.60
N TYR A 110 -46.36 -27.69 -22.65
CA TYR A 110 -45.59 -28.37 -21.62
C TYR A 110 -45.74 -27.69 -20.24
N LEU A 111 -45.66 -26.35 -20.19
CA LEU A 111 -45.86 -25.59 -18.95
C LEU A 111 -47.30 -25.69 -18.42
N LYS A 112 -48.31 -25.71 -19.30
CA LYS A 112 -49.71 -25.95 -18.92
C LYS A 112 -49.89 -27.36 -18.35
N TRP A 113 -49.27 -28.38 -18.94
CA TRP A 113 -49.28 -29.75 -18.40
C TRP A 113 -48.69 -29.82 -16.98
N LEU A 114 -47.63 -29.06 -16.69
CA LEU A 114 -47.06 -29.01 -15.34
C LEU A 114 -47.97 -28.31 -14.32
N THR A 115 -48.65 -27.23 -14.70
CA THR A 115 -49.31 -26.32 -13.75
C THR A 115 -50.79 -26.59 -13.53
N ILE A 116 -51.45 -27.30 -14.44
CA ILE A 116 -52.87 -27.59 -14.36
C ILE A 116 -53.17 -28.72 -13.37
N LYS A 117 -54.23 -28.52 -12.58
CA LYS A 117 -54.66 -29.45 -11.52
C LYS A 117 -55.63 -30.52 -12.01
N SER A 118 -56.40 -30.26 -13.08
CA SER A 118 -57.35 -31.22 -13.63
C SER A 118 -56.64 -32.30 -14.43
N ASP A 119 -56.87 -33.57 -14.10
CA ASP A 119 -56.21 -34.71 -14.78
C ASP A 119 -56.61 -34.81 -16.26
N GLU A 120 -57.85 -34.46 -16.61
CA GLU A 120 -58.34 -34.48 -18.00
C GLU A 120 -57.64 -33.41 -18.85
N GLU A 121 -57.58 -32.18 -18.35
CA GLU A 121 -56.89 -31.08 -19.01
C GLU A 121 -55.39 -31.34 -19.08
N LYS A 122 -54.81 -31.89 -18.01
CA LYS A 122 -53.39 -32.28 -17.98
C LYS A 122 -53.09 -33.26 -19.10
N LYS A 123 -53.90 -34.32 -19.26
CA LYS A 123 -53.76 -35.28 -20.37
C LYS A 123 -53.91 -34.61 -21.74
N TYR A 124 -54.84 -33.68 -21.90
CA TYR A 124 -54.99 -32.91 -23.15
C TYR A 124 -53.70 -32.13 -23.51
N PHE A 125 -53.11 -31.43 -22.54
CA PHE A 125 -51.87 -30.67 -22.77
C PHE A 125 -50.66 -31.57 -23.00
N ALA A 126 -50.60 -32.71 -22.32
CA ALA A 126 -49.59 -33.74 -22.57
C ALA A 126 -49.66 -34.26 -24.02
N LEU A 127 -50.83 -34.72 -24.47
CA LEU A 127 -51.04 -35.22 -25.83
C LEU A 127 -50.79 -34.13 -26.88
N SER A 128 -51.21 -32.90 -26.62
CA SER A 128 -50.93 -31.77 -27.50
C SER A 128 -49.43 -31.57 -27.68
N THR A 129 -48.67 -31.54 -26.57
CA THR A 129 -47.21 -31.43 -26.59
C THR A 129 -46.57 -32.55 -27.43
N ILE A 130 -46.99 -33.80 -27.20
CA ILE A 130 -46.51 -34.97 -27.95
C ILE A 130 -46.78 -34.83 -29.45
N ASN A 131 -48.03 -34.53 -29.83
CA ASN A 131 -48.44 -34.42 -31.23
C ASN A 131 -47.67 -33.31 -31.96
N PHE A 132 -47.38 -32.19 -31.29
CA PHE A 132 -46.55 -31.14 -31.88
C PHE A 132 -45.10 -31.59 -32.13
N ILE A 133 -44.55 -32.44 -31.26
CA ILE A 133 -43.16 -32.93 -31.34
C ILE A 133 -43.02 -34.03 -32.40
N GLU A 134 -44.01 -34.92 -32.53
CA GLU A 134 -43.95 -36.03 -33.50
C GLU A 134 -44.01 -35.58 -34.96
N ASN A 135 -44.43 -34.33 -35.23
CA ASN A 135 -44.34 -33.71 -36.56
C ASN A 135 -42.88 -33.64 -37.05
N LYS A 136 -42.62 -34.12 -38.28
CA LYS A 136 -41.28 -34.45 -38.84
C LYS A 136 -40.20 -33.35 -38.74
N SER A 137 -40.56 -32.07 -38.66
CA SER A 137 -39.61 -30.96 -38.49
C SER A 137 -38.99 -30.86 -37.09
N ASN A 138 -39.62 -31.47 -36.08
CA ASN A 138 -39.35 -31.18 -34.66
C ASN A 138 -38.59 -32.28 -33.91
N LYS A 139 -38.44 -33.46 -34.52
CA LYS A 139 -37.64 -34.58 -33.97
C LYS A 139 -36.14 -34.27 -33.84
N LYS A 140 -35.66 -33.15 -34.41
CA LYS A 140 -34.25 -32.72 -34.35
C LYS A 140 -33.94 -31.80 -33.17
N ASN A 141 -34.91 -31.45 -32.32
CA ASN A 141 -34.68 -30.60 -31.15
C ASN A 141 -34.57 -31.47 -29.89
N PHE A 142 -33.36 -31.55 -29.33
CA PHE A 142 -33.09 -32.35 -28.13
C PHE A 142 -33.98 -31.97 -26.94
N LEU A 143 -34.28 -30.67 -26.74
CA LEU A 143 -35.12 -30.21 -25.63
C LEU A 143 -36.58 -30.65 -25.78
N HIS A 144 -37.08 -30.73 -27.02
CA HIS A 144 -38.40 -31.31 -27.28
C HIS A 144 -38.44 -32.80 -26.94
N LEU A 145 -37.40 -33.56 -27.30
CA LEU A 145 -37.32 -34.98 -26.94
C LEU A 145 -37.29 -35.17 -25.42
N ILE A 146 -36.61 -34.28 -24.69
CA ILE A 146 -36.63 -34.25 -23.22
C ILE A 146 -38.05 -33.99 -22.71
N TYR A 147 -38.76 -32.97 -23.20
CA TYR A 147 -40.15 -32.71 -22.79
C TYR A 147 -41.06 -33.91 -23.05
N TYR A 148 -40.91 -34.55 -24.21
CA TYR A 148 -41.67 -35.75 -24.54
C TYR A 148 -41.35 -36.89 -23.58
N SER A 149 -40.06 -37.18 -23.35
CA SER A 149 -39.63 -38.17 -22.37
C SER A 149 -40.22 -37.89 -20.98
N MET A 150 -40.17 -36.63 -20.51
CA MET A 150 -40.71 -36.27 -19.20
C MET A 150 -42.22 -36.53 -19.10
N ILE A 151 -42.99 -36.25 -20.16
CA ILE A 151 -44.42 -36.57 -20.17
C ILE A 151 -44.64 -38.09 -20.07
N LEU A 152 -43.94 -38.88 -20.87
CA LEU A 152 -44.06 -40.35 -20.83
C LEU A 152 -43.54 -40.95 -19.52
N ALA A 153 -42.60 -40.28 -18.86
CA ALA A 153 -42.08 -40.69 -17.58
C ALA A 153 -43.01 -40.29 -16.44
N TYR A 154 -43.64 -39.11 -16.47
CA TYR A 154 -44.32 -38.54 -15.31
C TYR A 154 -45.85 -38.55 -15.37
N ASP A 155 -46.46 -38.55 -16.56
CA ASP A 155 -47.90 -38.62 -16.72
C ASP A 155 -48.41 -40.06 -16.55
N SER A 156 -49.19 -40.31 -15.50
CA SER A 156 -49.70 -41.65 -15.20
C SER A 156 -50.55 -42.25 -16.32
N SER A 157 -51.25 -41.43 -17.11
CA SER A 157 -52.13 -41.91 -18.18
C SER A 157 -51.41 -42.24 -19.49
N LEU A 158 -50.17 -41.76 -19.63
CA LEU A 158 -49.34 -41.92 -20.83
C LEU A 158 -48.02 -42.64 -20.53
N PHE A 159 -47.92 -43.27 -19.36
CA PHE A 159 -46.67 -43.81 -18.86
C PHE A 159 -46.07 -44.84 -19.82
N ASN A 160 -44.84 -44.60 -20.29
CA ASN A 160 -44.09 -45.50 -21.16
C ASN A 160 -42.59 -45.33 -20.92
N TYR A 161 -42.02 -46.18 -20.07
CA TYR A 161 -40.62 -46.07 -19.66
C TYR A 161 -39.64 -46.35 -20.82
N GLU A 162 -39.91 -47.36 -21.66
CA GLU A 162 -39.01 -47.74 -22.77
C GLU A 162 -38.88 -46.61 -23.78
N LYS A 163 -40.01 -46.06 -24.25
CA LYS A 163 -40.02 -44.93 -25.18
C LYS A 163 -39.43 -43.69 -24.54
N SER A 164 -39.63 -43.47 -23.24
CA SER A 164 -38.99 -42.37 -22.51
C SER A 164 -37.45 -42.47 -22.56
N ILE A 165 -36.89 -43.66 -22.26
CA ILE A 165 -35.43 -43.87 -22.33
C ILE A 165 -34.91 -43.69 -23.76
N THR A 166 -35.60 -44.25 -24.77
CA THR A 166 -35.20 -44.07 -26.18
C THR A 166 -35.14 -42.60 -26.57
N LEU A 167 -36.11 -41.78 -26.16
CA LEU A 167 -36.12 -40.34 -26.43
C LEU A 167 -34.97 -39.60 -25.73
N LEU A 168 -34.59 -40.02 -24.52
CA LEU A 168 -33.43 -39.48 -23.81
C LEU A 168 -32.11 -39.85 -24.50
N ASP A 169 -31.98 -41.08 -25.01
CA ASP A 169 -30.83 -41.51 -25.82
C ASP A 169 -30.72 -40.73 -27.14
N GLU A 170 -31.84 -40.58 -27.85
CA GLU A 170 -31.90 -39.76 -29.06
C GLU A 170 -31.51 -38.30 -28.78
N SER A 171 -31.94 -37.75 -27.64
CA SER A 171 -31.56 -36.41 -27.18
C SER A 171 -30.04 -36.27 -27.01
N LEU A 172 -29.39 -37.26 -26.37
CA LEU A 172 -27.93 -37.28 -26.20
C LEU A 172 -27.20 -37.28 -27.54
N GLU A 173 -27.65 -38.07 -28.52
CA GLU A 173 -27.05 -38.10 -29.86
C GLU A 173 -27.18 -36.76 -30.61
N ILE A 174 -28.30 -36.05 -30.43
CA ILE A 174 -28.49 -34.71 -31.01
C ILE A 174 -27.55 -33.70 -30.33
N ILE A 175 -27.38 -33.76 -29.01
CA ILE A 175 -26.53 -32.83 -28.25
C ILE A 175 -25.06 -32.97 -28.67
N LYS A 176 -24.56 -34.20 -28.86
CA LYS A 176 -23.20 -34.46 -29.35
C LYS A 176 -22.89 -33.65 -30.61
N ASN A 177 -23.84 -33.63 -31.54
CA ASN A 177 -23.71 -33.00 -32.86
C ASN A 177 -24.14 -31.52 -32.89
N ASN A 178 -24.54 -30.92 -31.78
CA ASN A 178 -24.98 -29.51 -31.71
C ASN A 178 -23.79 -28.53 -31.55
N ASN A 179 -24.01 -27.25 -31.81
CA ASN A 179 -23.03 -26.16 -31.68
C ASN A 179 -23.01 -25.52 -30.27
N LEU A 180 -23.52 -26.19 -29.24
CA LEU A 180 -23.45 -25.72 -27.86
C LEU A 180 -22.00 -25.79 -27.32
N ASN A 181 -21.67 -24.96 -26.33
CA ASN A 181 -20.41 -25.07 -25.60
C ASN A 181 -20.28 -26.47 -24.96
N ASN A 182 -19.06 -27.00 -24.88
CA ASN A 182 -18.79 -28.31 -24.30
C ASN A 182 -19.25 -28.40 -22.84
N ASP A 183 -18.99 -27.37 -22.02
CA ASP A 183 -19.44 -27.35 -20.61
C ASP A 183 -20.96 -27.48 -20.50
N VAL A 184 -21.69 -26.81 -21.41
CA VAL A 184 -23.16 -26.90 -21.49
C VAL A 184 -23.60 -28.29 -21.95
N LYS A 185 -22.90 -28.90 -22.92
CA LYS A 185 -23.19 -30.27 -23.37
C LYS A 185 -23.01 -31.28 -22.23
N GLU A 186 -21.96 -31.12 -21.44
CA GLU A 186 -21.66 -31.96 -20.28
C GLU A 186 -22.74 -31.80 -19.19
N GLU A 187 -23.15 -30.57 -18.88
CA GLU A 187 -24.23 -30.32 -17.91
C GLU A 187 -25.58 -30.91 -18.38
N ILE A 188 -25.88 -30.84 -19.69
CA ILE A 188 -27.09 -31.48 -20.22
C ILE A 188 -26.97 -33.01 -20.19
N ARG A 189 -25.78 -33.56 -20.48
CA ARG A 189 -25.52 -35.01 -20.41
C ARG A 189 -25.70 -35.53 -18.98
N TYR A 190 -25.16 -34.81 -18.01
CA TYR A 190 -25.37 -35.01 -16.58
C TYR A 190 -26.86 -35.08 -16.25
N LEU A 191 -27.63 -34.06 -16.64
CA LEU A 191 -29.07 -34.00 -16.39
C LEU A 191 -29.82 -35.16 -17.05
N ILE A 192 -29.53 -35.48 -18.32
CA ILE A 192 -30.21 -36.58 -19.01
C ILE A 192 -29.99 -37.92 -18.29
N ASN A 193 -28.77 -38.21 -17.84
CA ASN A 193 -28.51 -39.44 -17.09
C ASN A 193 -29.20 -39.44 -15.72
N LEU A 194 -29.30 -38.29 -15.03
CA LEU A 194 -30.14 -38.13 -13.83
C LEU A 194 -31.60 -38.48 -14.14
N TYR A 195 -32.18 -37.95 -15.22
CA TYR A 195 -33.55 -38.24 -15.64
C TYR A 195 -33.77 -39.70 -16.06
N LYS A 196 -32.80 -40.33 -16.72
CA LYS A 196 -32.86 -41.79 -16.97
C LYS A 196 -32.95 -42.56 -15.67
N GLY A 197 -32.14 -42.20 -14.68
CA GLY A 197 -32.21 -42.77 -13.34
C GLY A 197 -33.61 -42.64 -12.72
N PHE A 198 -34.23 -41.46 -12.83
CA PHE A 198 -35.62 -41.25 -12.40
C PHE A 198 -36.63 -42.14 -13.13
N VAL A 199 -36.51 -42.29 -14.45
CA VAL A 199 -37.38 -43.19 -15.23
C VAL A 199 -37.26 -44.63 -14.73
N PHE A 200 -36.04 -45.11 -14.48
CA PHE A 200 -35.80 -46.45 -13.95
C PHE A 200 -36.32 -46.63 -12.52
N LEU A 201 -36.14 -45.63 -11.64
CA LEU A 201 -36.72 -45.63 -10.29
C LEU A 201 -38.24 -45.77 -10.34
N ARG A 202 -38.91 -45.03 -11.23
CA ARG A 202 -40.37 -45.11 -11.38
C ARG A 202 -40.84 -46.50 -11.82
N GLN A 203 -40.05 -47.19 -12.64
CA GLN A 203 -40.32 -48.56 -13.08
C GLN A 203 -39.93 -49.61 -12.02
N ASN A 204 -39.43 -49.18 -10.86
CA ASN A 204 -38.87 -50.04 -9.82
C ASN A 204 -37.66 -50.89 -10.30
N ASN A 205 -36.94 -50.41 -11.33
CA ASN A 205 -35.71 -51.02 -11.81
C ASN A 205 -34.50 -50.35 -11.15
N ILE A 206 -34.25 -50.72 -9.91
CA ILE A 206 -33.30 -50.03 -9.03
C ILE A 206 -31.84 -50.18 -9.51
N GLU A 207 -31.49 -51.31 -10.13
CA GLU A 207 -30.13 -51.56 -10.62
C GLU A 207 -29.77 -50.64 -11.79
N ASN A 208 -30.66 -50.51 -12.78
CA ASN A 208 -30.45 -49.60 -13.90
C ASN A 208 -30.51 -48.12 -13.47
N ALA A 209 -31.32 -47.81 -12.45
CA ALA A 209 -31.31 -46.48 -11.84
C ALA A 209 -29.94 -46.18 -11.22
N TYR A 210 -29.43 -47.07 -10.38
CA TYR A 210 -28.11 -46.96 -9.75
C TYR A 210 -26.98 -46.82 -10.79
N ASN A 211 -27.02 -47.58 -11.87
CA ASN A 211 -26.03 -47.49 -12.95
C ASN A 211 -26.13 -46.15 -13.69
N SER A 212 -27.34 -45.67 -13.99
CA SER A 212 -27.54 -44.35 -14.63
C SER A 212 -27.02 -43.20 -13.76
N PHE A 213 -27.25 -43.27 -12.44
CA PHE A 213 -26.67 -42.33 -11.49
C PHE A 213 -25.13 -42.46 -11.43
N SER A 214 -24.59 -43.67 -11.43
CA SER A 214 -23.13 -43.88 -11.44
C SER A 214 -22.46 -43.28 -12.69
N ASP A 215 -23.06 -43.47 -13.87
CA ASP A 215 -22.59 -42.86 -15.13
C ASP A 215 -22.63 -41.34 -15.04
N ALA A 216 -23.67 -40.78 -14.45
CA ALA A 216 -23.83 -39.35 -14.31
C ALA A 216 -22.80 -38.73 -13.35
N LEU A 217 -22.36 -39.45 -12.31
CA LEU A 217 -21.28 -39.02 -11.42
C LEU A 217 -19.91 -38.98 -12.09
N THR A 218 -19.67 -39.83 -13.10
CA THR A 218 -18.43 -39.73 -13.89
C THR A 218 -18.32 -38.42 -14.66
N ILE A 219 -19.45 -37.77 -14.93
CA ILE A 219 -19.55 -36.49 -15.64
C ILE A 219 -19.33 -35.32 -14.68
N LYS A 220 -20.06 -35.32 -13.55
CA LYS A 220 -19.99 -34.27 -12.53
C LYS A 220 -19.83 -34.91 -11.15
N PRO A 221 -18.59 -35.16 -10.69
CA PRO A 221 -18.33 -35.86 -9.43
C PRO A 221 -18.89 -35.17 -8.18
N ASN A 222 -19.08 -33.84 -8.24
CA ASN A 222 -19.62 -33.04 -7.14
C ASN A 222 -21.15 -32.83 -7.25
N GLY A 223 -21.82 -33.52 -8.19
CA GLY A 223 -23.25 -33.35 -8.44
C GLY A 223 -24.12 -33.87 -7.29
N ILE A 224 -24.67 -32.96 -6.48
CA ILE A 224 -25.40 -33.32 -5.25
C ILE A 224 -26.68 -34.11 -5.53
N ASN A 225 -27.38 -33.79 -6.62
CA ASN A 225 -28.59 -34.53 -6.99
C ASN A 225 -28.27 -36.01 -7.19
N ILE A 226 -27.24 -36.31 -7.97
CA ILE A 226 -26.91 -37.71 -8.24
C ILE A 226 -26.39 -38.41 -7.00
N ARG A 227 -25.53 -37.78 -6.20
CA ARG A 227 -25.07 -38.38 -4.94
C ARG A 227 -26.25 -38.80 -4.08
N PHE A 228 -27.25 -37.92 -3.93
CA PHE A 228 -28.48 -38.21 -3.22
C PHE A 228 -29.23 -39.42 -3.82
N PHE A 229 -29.51 -39.42 -5.12
CA PHE A 229 -30.31 -40.48 -5.73
C PHE A 229 -29.57 -41.81 -5.93
N GLN A 230 -28.25 -41.77 -6.06
CA GLN A 230 -27.40 -42.96 -6.03
C GLN A 230 -27.41 -43.58 -4.63
N SER A 231 -27.29 -42.77 -3.57
CA SER A 231 -27.42 -43.23 -2.18
C SER A 231 -28.79 -43.83 -1.92
N TYR A 232 -29.87 -43.16 -2.35
CA TYR A 232 -31.23 -43.71 -2.26
C TYR A 232 -31.36 -45.07 -2.97
N SER A 233 -30.84 -45.18 -4.20
CA SER A 233 -30.86 -46.45 -4.94
C SER A 233 -30.02 -47.54 -4.25
N ALA A 234 -28.89 -47.16 -3.65
CA ALA A 234 -28.03 -48.06 -2.90
C ALA A 234 -28.70 -48.56 -1.60
N PHE A 235 -29.48 -47.72 -0.91
CA PHE A 235 -30.34 -48.14 0.20
C PHE A 235 -31.34 -49.21 -0.24
N LEU A 236 -32.04 -48.97 -1.34
CA LEU A 236 -33.00 -49.93 -1.90
C LEU A 236 -32.34 -51.26 -2.30
N LEU A 237 -31.08 -51.22 -2.76
CA LEU A 237 -30.27 -52.41 -3.08
C LEU A 237 -29.57 -53.03 -1.85
N LYS A 238 -29.74 -52.46 -0.65
CA LYS A 238 -29.08 -52.90 0.59
C LYS A 238 -27.54 -52.96 0.50
N LYS A 239 -26.94 -52.01 -0.22
CA LYS A 239 -25.48 -51.91 -0.40
C LYS A 239 -24.79 -51.14 0.73
N GLU A 240 -25.05 -51.49 1.99
CA GLU A 240 -24.38 -50.87 3.14
C GLU A 240 -22.86 -51.14 3.15
N PRO A 241 -21.99 -50.21 3.62
CA PRO A 241 -22.29 -48.94 4.30
C PRO A 241 -22.32 -47.71 3.37
N PHE A 242 -22.26 -47.90 2.05
CA PHE A 242 -22.13 -46.81 1.08
C PHE A 242 -23.18 -45.68 1.22
N PRO A 243 -24.49 -45.97 1.42
CA PRO A 243 -25.49 -44.92 1.50
C PRO A 243 -25.28 -43.96 2.68
N ILE A 244 -24.75 -44.48 3.79
CA ILE A 244 -24.45 -43.75 5.03
C ILE A 244 -23.34 -42.71 4.80
N GLU A 245 -22.25 -43.13 4.16
CA GLU A 245 -21.11 -42.24 3.83
C GLU A 245 -21.59 -41.09 2.95
N VAL A 246 -22.41 -41.39 1.93
CA VAL A 246 -22.94 -40.36 1.02
C VAL A 246 -23.92 -39.40 1.72
N LEU A 247 -24.71 -39.85 2.69
CA LEU A 247 -25.57 -38.96 3.46
C LEU A 247 -24.79 -38.02 4.38
N THR A 248 -23.66 -38.50 4.91
CA THR A 248 -22.73 -37.64 5.66
C THR A 248 -22.17 -36.55 4.76
N ASP A 249 -21.73 -36.92 3.55
CA ASP A 249 -21.28 -35.96 2.54
C ASP A 249 -22.37 -34.93 2.19
N ILE A 250 -23.62 -35.38 2.02
CA ILE A 250 -24.75 -34.49 1.70
C ILE A 250 -25.02 -33.51 2.85
N THR A 251 -24.95 -33.99 4.09
CA THR A 251 -25.16 -33.14 5.27
C THR A 251 -24.04 -32.11 5.42
N ASN A 252 -22.78 -32.54 5.24
CA ASN A 252 -21.63 -31.65 5.23
C ASN A 252 -21.76 -30.58 4.14
N TYR A 253 -22.21 -30.98 2.94
CA TYR A 253 -22.48 -30.05 1.86
C TYR A 253 -23.54 -29.00 2.21
N ASP A 254 -24.65 -29.39 2.83
CA ASP A 254 -25.67 -28.43 3.30
C ASP A 254 -25.13 -27.52 4.42
N ILE A 255 -24.29 -28.04 5.33
CA ILE A 255 -23.59 -27.23 6.34
C ILE A 255 -22.65 -26.22 5.66
N THR A 256 -21.83 -26.63 4.69
CA THR A 256 -20.92 -25.73 3.98
C THR A 256 -21.67 -24.60 3.26
N ARG A 257 -22.84 -24.87 2.69
CA ARG A 257 -23.70 -23.81 2.12
C ARG A 257 -24.12 -22.79 3.19
N ILE A 258 -24.54 -23.27 4.36
CA ILE A 258 -24.91 -22.41 5.49
C ILE A 258 -23.71 -21.60 5.98
N GLU A 259 -22.55 -22.22 6.12
CA GLU A 259 -21.31 -21.53 6.50
C GLU A 259 -20.94 -20.43 5.48
N TYR A 260 -21.11 -20.70 4.19
CA TYR A 260 -20.90 -19.72 3.13
C TYR A 260 -21.85 -18.51 3.27
N ALA A 261 -23.12 -18.72 3.59
CA ALA A 261 -24.07 -17.64 3.86
C ALA A 261 -23.65 -16.82 5.10
N ILE A 262 -23.15 -17.48 6.15
CA ILE A 262 -22.63 -16.84 7.37
C ILE A 262 -21.41 -15.96 7.06
N GLU A 263 -20.47 -16.44 6.25
CA GLU A 263 -19.30 -15.67 5.85
C GLU A 263 -19.68 -14.40 5.09
N ASN A 264 -20.62 -14.51 4.15
CA ASN A 264 -21.05 -13.43 3.27
C ASN A 264 -22.08 -12.46 3.88
N ASN A 265 -22.45 -12.63 5.15
CA ASN A 265 -23.46 -11.81 5.83
C ASN A 265 -24.85 -11.84 5.16
N ASP A 266 -25.21 -12.95 4.50
CA ASP A 266 -26.45 -13.06 3.75
C ASP A 266 -27.49 -13.90 4.49
N ILE A 267 -28.43 -13.23 5.14
CA ILE A 267 -29.50 -13.90 5.92
C ILE A 267 -30.54 -14.55 5.00
N GLU A 268 -30.80 -13.99 3.80
CA GLU A 268 -31.78 -14.55 2.87
C GLU A 268 -31.26 -15.85 2.25
N MET A 269 -29.97 -15.89 1.95
CA MET A 269 -29.27 -17.09 1.50
C MET A 269 -29.25 -18.17 2.60
N LEU A 270 -28.98 -17.77 3.85
CA LEU A 270 -29.05 -18.67 5.00
C LEU A 270 -30.45 -19.29 5.15
N ASP A 271 -31.49 -18.46 5.11
CA ASP A 271 -32.89 -18.88 5.20
C ASP A 271 -33.23 -19.91 4.12
N TYR A 272 -32.76 -19.65 2.89
CA TYR A 272 -32.94 -20.53 1.77
C TYR A 272 -32.25 -21.88 1.99
N PHE A 273 -30.98 -21.90 2.39
CA PHE A 273 -30.23 -23.14 2.56
C PHE A 273 -30.75 -24.01 3.70
N ILE A 274 -31.26 -23.42 4.78
CA ILE A 274 -31.91 -24.18 5.85
C ILE A 274 -33.24 -24.78 5.37
N SER A 275 -34.03 -24.01 4.60
CA SER A 275 -35.37 -24.43 4.16
C SER A 275 -35.35 -25.46 3.03
N TYR A 276 -34.34 -25.38 2.15
CA TYR A 276 -34.19 -26.20 0.95
C TYR A 276 -32.91 -27.05 0.99
N ALA A 277 -32.49 -27.45 2.19
CA ALA A 277 -31.38 -28.38 2.37
C ALA A 277 -31.63 -29.69 1.62
N THR A 278 -30.58 -30.27 1.09
CA THR A 278 -30.65 -31.49 0.29
C THR A 278 -31.01 -32.69 1.16
N ILE A 279 -30.41 -32.78 2.36
CA ILE A 279 -30.62 -33.89 3.31
C ILE A 279 -32.09 -34.06 3.72
N ILE A 280 -32.84 -32.97 3.81
CA ILE A 280 -34.28 -32.95 4.13
C ILE A 280 -35.07 -33.87 3.20
N ASN A 281 -34.66 -33.99 1.94
CA ASN A 281 -35.40 -34.73 0.94
C ASN A 281 -35.46 -36.23 1.25
N ILE A 282 -34.52 -36.78 2.04
CA ILE A 282 -34.50 -38.21 2.37
C ILE A 282 -35.76 -38.67 3.10
N PHE A 283 -36.38 -37.77 3.89
CA PHE A 283 -37.55 -38.09 4.68
C PHE A 283 -38.82 -38.30 3.84
N TYR A 284 -38.86 -37.83 2.59
CA TYR A 284 -39.99 -38.08 1.69
C TYR A 284 -40.01 -39.50 1.13
N TYR A 285 -38.89 -40.23 1.18
CA TYR A 285 -38.78 -41.59 0.64
C TYR A 285 -39.08 -42.64 1.72
N SER A 286 -40.29 -43.19 1.67
CA SER A 286 -40.83 -44.05 2.73
C SER A 286 -40.05 -45.36 2.92
N GLU A 287 -39.34 -45.81 1.89
CA GLU A 287 -38.59 -47.05 1.88
C GLU A 287 -37.34 -46.95 2.77
N VAL A 288 -36.83 -45.74 2.98
CA VAL A 288 -35.67 -45.45 3.82
C VAL A 288 -35.98 -45.59 5.31
N SER A 289 -37.27 -45.59 5.70
CA SER A 289 -37.67 -45.67 7.11
C SER A 289 -37.21 -46.95 7.82
N GLN A 290 -36.86 -48.00 7.07
CA GLN A 290 -36.29 -49.24 7.63
C GLN A 290 -34.95 -48.98 8.33
N SER A 291 -34.23 -47.94 7.92
CA SER A 291 -32.95 -47.52 8.51
C SER A 291 -33.11 -46.46 9.61
N TYR A 292 -34.30 -46.35 10.21
CA TYR A 292 -34.61 -45.34 11.26
C TYR A 292 -33.52 -45.24 12.33
N GLN A 293 -33.07 -46.37 12.89
CA GLN A 293 -32.11 -46.36 14.00
C GLN A 293 -30.80 -45.68 13.59
N PHE A 294 -30.31 -45.99 12.39
CA PHE A 294 -29.12 -45.35 11.85
C PHE A 294 -29.28 -43.84 11.74
N PHE A 295 -30.39 -43.34 11.19
CA PHE A 295 -30.64 -41.90 11.10
C PHE A 295 -30.78 -41.23 12.47
N SER A 296 -31.42 -41.90 13.42
CA SER A 296 -31.55 -41.42 14.79
C SER A 296 -30.18 -41.22 15.43
N ASP A 297 -29.29 -42.21 15.30
CA ASP A 297 -27.94 -42.15 15.87
C ASP A 297 -27.09 -41.08 15.16
N PHE A 298 -27.15 -41.01 13.83
CA PHE A 298 -26.45 -40.00 13.02
C PHE A 298 -26.86 -38.56 13.37
N LEU A 299 -28.15 -38.28 13.50
CA LEU A 299 -28.64 -36.95 13.87
C LEU A 299 -28.32 -36.59 15.31
N PHE A 300 -28.34 -37.57 16.22
CA PHE A 300 -27.94 -37.38 17.61
C PHE A 300 -26.45 -37.02 17.72
N ASP A 301 -25.58 -37.74 17.01
CA ASP A 301 -24.14 -37.47 17.00
C ASP A 301 -23.83 -36.07 16.43
N LEU A 302 -24.52 -35.68 15.35
CA LEU A 302 -24.42 -34.33 14.80
C LEU A 302 -24.85 -33.26 15.82
N GLN A 303 -25.91 -33.51 16.57
CA GLN A 303 -26.38 -32.57 17.59
C GLN A 303 -25.35 -32.43 18.73
N GLY A 304 -24.66 -33.51 19.09
CA GLY A 304 -23.60 -33.53 20.11
C GLY A 304 -22.26 -32.97 19.65
N SER A 305 -22.05 -32.77 18.34
CA SER A 305 -20.76 -32.36 17.76
C SER A 305 -20.43 -30.87 17.93
N THR A 306 -21.38 -30.05 18.36
CA THR A 306 -21.19 -28.59 18.52
C THR A 306 -20.56 -28.27 19.86
N GLU A 307 -19.43 -27.56 19.84
CA GLU A 307 -18.71 -27.16 21.07
C GLU A 307 -19.33 -25.93 21.74
N PHE A 308 -20.12 -25.14 21.00
CA PHE A 308 -20.60 -23.83 21.45
C PHE A 308 -22.11 -23.69 21.37
N GLU A 309 -22.75 -23.38 22.49
CA GLU A 309 -24.19 -23.08 22.51
C GLU A 309 -24.51 -21.66 21.99
N ILE A 310 -25.56 -21.53 21.17
CA ILE A 310 -26.08 -20.22 20.70
C ILE A 310 -26.44 -19.29 21.86
N SER A 311 -26.89 -19.85 23.00
CA SER A 311 -27.19 -19.12 24.23
C SER A 311 -26.01 -18.27 24.70
N THR A 312 -24.80 -18.81 24.59
CA THR A 312 -23.53 -18.15 24.95
C THR A 312 -23.22 -17.00 24.00
N ILE A 313 -23.34 -17.22 22.69
CA ILE A 313 -23.14 -16.18 21.67
C ILE A 313 -24.13 -15.03 21.86
N ASN A 314 -25.40 -15.35 22.15
CA ASN A 314 -26.43 -14.36 22.42
C ASN A 314 -26.15 -13.53 23.68
N LYS A 315 -25.68 -14.17 24.75
CA LYS A 315 -25.26 -13.46 25.96
C LYS A 315 -24.07 -12.54 25.67
N ASN A 316 -23.08 -13.02 24.92
CA ASN A 316 -21.86 -12.28 24.63
C ASN A 316 -22.12 -11.07 23.73
N ILE A 317 -22.99 -11.19 22.72
CA ILE A 317 -23.33 -10.03 21.89
C ILE A 317 -24.13 -8.97 22.65
N ASN A 318 -25.03 -9.38 23.57
CA ASN A 318 -25.77 -8.43 24.40
C ASN A 318 -24.86 -7.73 25.42
N ASN A 319 -23.89 -8.44 25.99
CA ASN A 319 -22.85 -7.83 26.83
C ASN A 319 -21.99 -6.86 26.02
N PHE A 320 -21.64 -7.22 24.79
CA PHE A 320 -20.89 -6.37 23.87
C PHE A 320 -21.63 -5.07 23.55
N LYS A 321 -22.96 -5.10 23.32
CA LYS A 321 -23.77 -3.90 23.09
C LYS A 321 -23.71 -2.87 24.22
N ASN A 322 -23.51 -3.33 25.45
CA ASN A 322 -23.39 -2.44 26.61
C ASN A 322 -22.03 -1.74 26.67
N LEU A 323 -21.07 -2.15 25.83
CA LEU A 323 -19.79 -1.48 25.65
C LEU A 323 -20.02 -0.38 24.60
N ASN A 324 -20.12 0.87 25.04
CA ASN A 324 -20.29 2.05 24.17
C ASN A 324 -19.05 2.29 23.26
N ILE A 325 -18.71 1.36 22.37
CA ILE A 325 -17.52 1.37 21.49
C ILE A 325 -17.93 1.60 20.02
N ILE A 326 -19.04 2.31 19.79
CA ILE A 326 -19.60 2.54 18.45
C ILE A 326 -18.61 3.27 17.53
N ASP A 327 -17.76 4.12 18.10
CA ASP A 327 -16.78 4.92 17.38
C ASP A 327 -15.67 4.09 16.69
N CYS A 328 -15.53 2.81 17.04
CA CYS A 328 -14.52 1.92 16.47
C CYS A 328 -15.08 1.01 15.36
N TYR A 329 -16.33 1.21 14.95
CA TYR A 329 -16.97 0.35 13.96
C TYR A 329 -16.74 0.87 12.54
N ASP A 330 -15.96 0.12 11.76
CA ASP A 330 -16.01 0.22 10.30
C ASP A 330 -17.27 -0.48 9.75
N ASP A 331 -17.54 -0.34 8.46
CA ASP A 331 -18.73 -0.91 7.84
C ASP A 331 -18.72 -2.44 7.85
N ASN A 332 -17.54 -3.07 7.86
CA ASN A 332 -17.39 -4.52 7.93
C ASN A 332 -17.81 -5.06 9.31
N ILE A 333 -17.33 -4.45 10.38
CA ILE A 333 -17.71 -4.76 11.76
C ILE A 333 -19.22 -4.57 11.95
N LYS A 334 -19.79 -3.48 11.44
CA LYS A 334 -21.25 -3.23 11.51
C LYS A 334 -22.04 -4.32 10.80
N ASN A 335 -21.61 -4.72 9.60
CA ASN A 335 -22.29 -5.75 8.82
C ASN A 335 -22.23 -7.11 9.54
N ASN A 336 -21.06 -7.49 10.09
CA ASN A 336 -20.92 -8.74 10.83
C ASN A 336 -21.77 -8.76 12.10
N ILE A 337 -21.77 -7.69 12.89
CA ILE A 337 -22.61 -7.58 14.09
C ILE A 337 -24.09 -7.66 13.70
N THR A 338 -24.52 -6.89 12.70
CA THR A 338 -25.91 -6.87 12.23
C THR A 338 -26.35 -8.26 11.74
N PHE A 339 -25.48 -8.96 11.02
CA PHE A 339 -25.74 -10.33 10.61
C PHE A 339 -25.91 -11.27 11.81
N ILE A 340 -24.97 -11.26 12.76
CA ILE A 340 -25.03 -12.12 13.96
C ILE A 340 -26.31 -11.81 14.76
N GLU A 341 -26.68 -10.54 14.89
CA GLU A 341 -27.92 -10.15 15.56
C GLU A 341 -29.18 -10.68 14.85
N ASN A 342 -29.24 -10.54 13.52
CA ASN A 342 -30.35 -11.06 12.72
C ASN A 342 -30.43 -12.59 12.81
N PHE A 343 -29.27 -13.26 12.76
CA PHE A 343 -29.16 -14.71 12.97
C PHE A 343 -29.75 -15.08 14.33
N LEU A 344 -29.26 -14.47 15.42
CA LEU A 344 -29.71 -14.80 16.78
C LEU A 344 -31.19 -14.51 16.97
N LYS A 345 -31.68 -13.37 16.47
CA LYS A 345 -33.10 -13.01 16.54
C LYS A 345 -34.01 -14.06 15.90
N LYS A 346 -33.55 -14.68 14.82
CA LYS A 346 -34.33 -15.67 14.07
C LYS A 346 -34.14 -17.10 14.57
N TYR A 347 -32.93 -17.45 14.96
CA TYR A 347 -32.50 -18.84 15.15
C TYR A 347 -32.11 -19.21 16.59
N SER A 348 -32.16 -18.30 17.57
CA SER A 348 -31.69 -18.59 18.95
C SER A 348 -32.36 -19.78 19.62
N ASN A 349 -33.63 -20.02 19.30
CA ASN A 349 -34.45 -21.09 19.87
C ASN A 349 -34.79 -22.17 18.83
N ASN A 350 -34.16 -22.11 17.65
CA ASN A 350 -34.45 -23.02 16.55
C ASN A 350 -33.79 -24.37 16.82
N LYS A 351 -34.53 -25.46 16.62
CA LYS A 351 -34.05 -26.84 16.88
C LYS A 351 -33.49 -27.52 15.64
N ASN A 352 -33.49 -26.83 14.50
CA ASN A 352 -33.01 -27.38 13.25
C ASN A 352 -31.53 -27.76 13.38
N ILE A 353 -31.22 -29.01 13.05
CA ILE A 353 -29.89 -29.60 13.18
C ILE A 353 -28.85 -28.89 12.32
N LEU A 354 -29.25 -28.27 11.21
CA LEU A 354 -28.36 -27.50 10.36
C LEU A 354 -27.99 -26.16 10.98
N VAL A 355 -28.92 -25.54 11.71
CA VAL A 355 -28.64 -24.35 12.53
C VAL A 355 -27.67 -24.72 13.65
N ILE A 356 -27.91 -25.86 14.31
CA ILE A 356 -27.02 -26.39 15.35
C ILE A 356 -25.62 -26.65 14.76
N GLY A 357 -25.51 -27.41 13.67
CA GLY A 357 -24.23 -27.69 13.00
C GLY A 357 -23.45 -26.43 12.58
N SER A 358 -24.13 -25.30 12.33
CA SER A 358 -23.49 -24.03 11.95
C SER A 358 -22.97 -23.19 13.13
N GLN A 359 -23.22 -23.60 14.38
CA GLN A 359 -22.91 -22.81 15.58
C GLN A 359 -21.42 -22.51 15.73
N ASN A 360 -20.56 -23.47 15.42
CA ASN A 360 -19.11 -23.29 15.46
C ASN A 360 -18.67 -22.18 14.49
N LYS A 361 -19.26 -22.12 13.29
CA LYS A 361 -18.97 -21.09 12.30
C LYS A 361 -19.47 -19.71 12.73
N LEU A 362 -20.66 -19.65 13.32
CA LEU A 362 -21.17 -18.40 13.89
C LEU A 362 -20.27 -17.90 15.02
N HIS A 363 -19.81 -18.81 15.90
CA HIS A 363 -18.87 -18.48 16.97
C HIS A 363 -17.55 -17.94 16.40
N GLN A 364 -16.95 -18.62 15.42
CA GLN A 364 -15.75 -18.11 14.74
C GLN A 364 -15.95 -16.72 14.15
N LYS A 365 -17.11 -16.46 13.51
CA LYS A 365 -17.43 -15.13 12.98
C LYS A 365 -17.53 -14.08 14.10
N PHE A 366 -18.11 -14.44 15.24
CA PHE A 366 -18.15 -13.57 16.43
C PHE A 366 -16.74 -13.26 16.94
N VAL A 367 -15.90 -14.28 17.15
CA VAL A 367 -14.51 -14.13 17.60
C VAL A 367 -13.72 -13.24 16.66
N ASN A 368 -13.74 -13.53 15.35
CA ASN A 368 -13.05 -12.73 14.34
C ASN A 368 -13.52 -11.27 14.34
N THR A 369 -14.82 -11.04 14.56
CA THR A 369 -15.37 -9.68 14.67
C THR A 369 -14.83 -8.96 15.91
N MET A 370 -14.74 -9.64 17.05
CA MET A 370 -14.15 -9.08 18.28
C MET A 370 -12.66 -8.77 18.11
N GLU A 371 -11.89 -9.61 17.42
CA GLU A 371 -10.48 -9.34 17.11
C GLU A 371 -10.30 -8.11 16.22
N LEU A 372 -11.18 -7.94 15.21
CA LEU A 372 -11.20 -6.72 14.38
C LEU A 372 -11.47 -5.46 15.20
N ILE A 373 -12.37 -5.53 16.19
CA ILE A 373 -12.65 -4.42 17.10
C ILE A 373 -11.44 -4.12 17.98
N ILE A 374 -10.80 -5.14 18.57
CA ILE A 374 -9.58 -4.97 19.37
C ILE A 374 -8.50 -4.27 18.54
N LYS A 375 -8.32 -4.68 17.29
CA LYS A 375 -7.39 -4.04 16.36
C LYS A 375 -7.75 -2.57 16.10
N ALA A 376 -9.02 -2.28 15.83
CA ALA A 376 -9.48 -0.90 15.61
C ALA A 376 -9.25 0.00 16.84
N ILE A 377 -9.45 -0.53 18.05
CA ILE A 377 -9.15 0.17 19.30
C ILE A 377 -7.64 0.45 19.40
N ASN A 378 -6.79 -0.54 19.15
CA ASN A 378 -5.33 -0.37 19.13
C ASN A 378 -4.90 0.74 18.16
N ASP A 379 -5.40 0.68 16.92
CA ASP A 379 -5.06 1.64 15.86
C ASP A 379 -5.50 3.08 16.24
N LYS A 380 -6.68 3.24 16.88
CA LYS A 380 -7.17 4.53 17.38
C LYS A 380 -6.21 5.13 18.42
N TYR A 381 -5.78 4.33 19.39
CA TYR A 381 -4.89 4.78 20.45
C TYR A 381 -3.47 5.07 19.93
N GLU A 382 -2.95 4.27 19.01
CA GLU A 382 -1.68 4.57 18.33
C GLU A 382 -1.73 5.90 17.57
N PHE A 383 -2.84 6.15 16.87
CA PHE A 383 -3.06 7.42 16.19
C PHE A 383 -3.10 8.60 17.16
N GLU A 384 -3.75 8.45 18.32
CA GLU A 384 -3.82 9.49 19.34
C GLU A 384 -2.43 9.83 19.91
N ILE A 385 -1.61 8.81 20.23
CA ILE A 385 -0.21 9.00 20.66
C ILE A 385 0.57 9.79 19.60
N LYS A 386 0.48 9.36 18.34
CA LYS A 386 1.19 10.02 17.23
C LYS A 386 0.74 11.47 17.04
N SER A 387 -0.57 11.73 17.15
CA SER A 387 -1.13 13.07 17.04
C SER A 387 -0.63 13.99 18.17
N ARG A 388 -0.61 13.52 19.42
CA ARG A 388 -0.10 14.28 20.58
C ARG A 388 1.40 14.56 20.46
N LEU A 389 2.20 13.62 19.93
CA LEU A 389 3.65 13.79 19.77
C LEU A 389 4.05 14.67 18.57
N ASN A 390 3.14 14.93 17.64
CA ASN A 390 3.40 15.70 16.42
C ASN A 390 3.90 17.13 16.70
N HIS A 391 3.54 17.73 17.84
CA HIS A 391 4.07 19.04 18.23
C HIS A 391 5.59 19.01 18.46
N TYR A 392 6.11 17.97 19.12
CA TYR A 392 7.55 17.79 19.33
C TYR A 392 8.28 17.58 18.00
N ASP A 393 7.69 16.83 17.07
CA ASP A 393 8.26 16.64 15.73
C ASP A 393 8.40 17.98 14.98
N LYS A 394 7.39 18.86 15.09
CA LYS A 394 7.48 20.22 14.54
C LYS A 394 8.56 21.06 15.21
N LEU A 395 8.67 21.03 16.54
CA LEU A 395 9.68 21.80 17.28
C LEU A 395 11.11 21.34 16.95
N ILE A 396 11.34 20.02 16.92
CA ILE A 396 12.62 19.42 16.57
C ILE A 396 13.01 19.82 15.14
N LYS A 397 12.06 19.73 14.20
CA LYS A 397 12.28 20.14 12.80
C LYS A 397 12.66 21.61 12.69
N ASN A 398 11.92 22.51 13.35
CA ASN A 398 12.23 23.95 13.35
C ASN A 398 13.64 24.23 13.89
N LYS A 399 14.07 23.52 14.94
CA LYS A 399 15.42 23.69 15.52
C LYS A 399 16.52 23.12 14.61
N GLN A 400 16.24 22.04 13.88
CA GLN A 400 17.14 21.53 12.84
C GLN A 400 17.30 22.53 11.69
N GLU A 401 16.22 23.16 11.25
CA GLU A 401 16.25 24.22 10.23
C GLU A 401 17.04 25.46 10.72
N GLU A 402 16.85 25.87 11.97
CA GLU A 402 17.62 26.95 12.61
C GLU A 402 19.14 26.64 12.62
N LEU A 403 19.51 25.39 12.91
CA LEU A 403 20.90 24.93 12.89
C LEU A 403 21.51 25.03 11.50
N ILE A 404 20.78 24.61 10.45
CA ILE A 404 21.21 24.74 9.06
C ILE A 404 21.46 26.21 8.69
N HIS A 405 20.54 27.10 9.08
CA HIS A 405 20.69 28.54 8.83
C HIS A 405 21.91 29.15 9.53
N ILE A 406 22.20 28.77 10.78
CA ILE A 406 23.33 29.29 11.52
C ILE A 406 24.67 28.81 10.93
N VAL A 407 24.74 27.55 10.47
CA VAL A 407 25.91 27.02 9.74
C VAL A 407 26.17 27.85 8.48
N HIS A 408 25.13 28.06 7.66
CA HIS A 408 25.25 28.83 6.44
C HIS A 408 25.67 30.30 6.69
N ASN A 409 25.03 30.97 7.66
CA ASN A 409 25.36 32.36 8.01
C ASN A 409 26.80 32.51 8.52
N HIS A 410 27.33 31.51 9.24
CA HIS A 410 28.70 31.52 9.73
C HIS A 410 29.72 31.35 8.60
N GLU A 411 29.45 30.45 7.66
CA GLU A 411 30.28 30.29 6.45
C GLU A 411 30.33 31.58 5.62
N GLU A 412 29.18 32.22 5.40
CA GLU A 412 29.12 33.52 4.71
C GLU A 412 29.90 34.61 5.45
N PHE A 413 29.75 34.68 6.77
CA PHE A 413 30.44 35.68 7.59
C PHE A 413 31.95 35.50 7.52
N ASN A 414 32.45 34.27 7.65
CA ASN A 414 33.88 33.97 7.56
C ASN A 414 34.44 34.27 6.16
N ALA A 415 33.66 34.03 5.08
CA ALA A 415 34.04 34.42 3.73
C ALA A 415 34.15 35.95 3.58
N LYS A 416 33.15 36.70 4.04
CA LYS A 416 33.14 38.18 4.02
C LYS A 416 34.28 38.78 4.86
N LEU A 417 34.59 38.17 6.00
CA LEU A 417 35.67 38.60 6.88
C LEU A 417 37.04 38.41 6.22
N LYS A 418 37.28 37.25 5.60
CA LYS A 418 38.51 36.97 4.83
C LYS A 418 38.69 37.97 3.69
N GLN A 419 37.63 38.26 2.93
CA GLN A 419 37.67 39.23 1.85
C GLN A 419 38.02 40.64 2.35
N LYS A 420 37.34 41.11 3.40
CA LYS A 420 37.59 42.45 3.99
C LYS A 420 39.04 42.65 4.44
N PHE A 421 39.65 41.63 5.04
CA PHE A 421 41.06 41.74 5.47
C PHE A 421 42.03 41.60 4.30
N GLN A 422 41.70 40.84 3.27
CA GLN A 422 42.48 40.79 2.04
C GLN A 422 42.50 42.15 1.34
N ASP A 423 41.34 42.79 1.18
CA ASP A 423 41.21 44.12 0.58
C ASP A 423 42.06 45.17 1.34
N LYS A 424 42.04 45.12 2.68
CA LYS A 424 42.89 45.99 3.53
C LYS A 424 44.39 45.75 3.34
N ILE A 425 44.80 44.48 3.23
CA ILE A 425 46.21 44.13 2.98
C ILE A 425 46.64 44.70 1.63
N ASP A 426 45.84 44.49 0.59
CA ASP A 426 46.13 44.98 -0.76
C ASP A 426 46.21 46.52 -0.81
N GLU A 427 45.37 47.22 -0.04
CA GLU A 427 45.45 48.68 0.12
C GLU A 427 46.77 49.12 0.77
N ILE A 428 47.20 48.45 1.85
CA ILE A 428 48.48 48.71 2.53
C ILE A 428 49.66 48.45 1.58
N GLU A 429 49.61 47.37 0.81
CA GLU A 429 50.66 47.03 -0.17
C GLU A 429 50.78 48.10 -1.26
N ASN A 430 49.66 48.51 -1.83
CA ASN A 430 49.61 49.53 -2.88
C ASN A 430 50.11 50.89 -2.37
N ASN A 431 49.67 51.32 -1.18
CA ASN A 431 50.14 52.56 -0.57
C ASN A 431 51.64 52.55 -0.29
N ALA A 432 52.19 51.42 0.19
CA ALA A 432 53.63 51.29 0.41
C ALA A 432 54.41 51.34 -0.92
N LYS A 433 53.91 50.69 -1.98
CA LYS A 433 54.52 50.68 -3.31
C LYS A 433 54.58 52.08 -3.92
N ILE A 434 53.48 52.84 -3.86
CA ILE A 434 53.42 54.24 -4.32
C ILE A 434 54.45 55.10 -3.58
N ASN A 435 54.51 54.98 -2.26
CA ASN A 435 55.44 55.77 -1.43
C ASN A 435 56.91 55.40 -1.68
N ILE A 436 57.24 54.12 -1.87
CA ILE A 436 58.61 53.70 -2.21
C ILE A 436 59.02 54.28 -3.58
N ALA A 437 58.15 54.17 -4.60
CA ALA A 437 58.43 54.70 -5.93
C ALA A 437 58.73 56.22 -5.90
N ALA A 438 57.96 56.99 -5.11
CA ALA A 438 58.19 58.43 -4.94
C ALA A 438 59.55 58.75 -4.30
N VAL A 439 60.02 57.93 -3.35
CA VAL A 439 61.33 58.12 -2.70
C VAL A 439 62.49 57.69 -3.61
N GLU A 440 62.32 56.61 -4.38
CA GLU A 440 63.32 56.17 -5.38
C GLU A 440 63.54 57.22 -6.46
N GLN A 441 62.48 57.89 -6.91
CA GLN A 441 62.57 59.00 -7.86
C GLN A 441 63.39 60.16 -7.27
N LYS A 442 63.23 60.46 -5.98
CA LYS A 442 64.05 61.47 -5.28
C LYS A 442 65.52 61.06 -5.19
N ILE A 443 65.83 59.79 -4.95
CA ILE A 443 67.21 59.28 -4.90
C ILE A 443 67.92 59.44 -6.26
N LYS A 444 67.24 59.08 -7.36
CA LYS A 444 67.79 59.19 -8.72
C LYS A 444 68.20 60.63 -9.05
N ASN A 445 67.43 61.62 -8.59
CA ASN A 445 67.63 63.03 -8.95
C ASN A 445 68.54 63.83 -8.00
N ILE A 446 69.16 63.23 -6.97
CA ILE A 446 69.99 63.95 -5.98
C ILE A 446 71.16 64.71 -6.61
N HIS A 447 71.80 64.16 -7.64
CA HIS A 447 72.99 64.73 -8.29
C HIS A 447 72.69 66.01 -9.11
N LEU A 448 71.41 66.28 -9.40
CA LEU A 448 70.97 67.46 -10.14
C LEU A 448 70.74 68.67 -9.22
N ILE A 449 70.73 68.47 -7.90
CA ILE A 449 70.53 69.54 -6.92
C ILE A 449 71.85 70.31 -6.73
N LYS A 450 71.86 71.61 -7.06
CA LYS A 450 73.07 72.47 -7.05
C LYS A 450 73.92 72.37 -5.77
N LYS A 451 73.27 72.21 -4.61
CA LYS A 451 73.93 72.07 -3.30
C LYS A 451 74.82 70.83 -3.18
N PHE A 452 74.47 69.74 -3.89
CA PHE A 452 75.17 68.46 -3.84
C PHE A 452 75.95 68.16 -5.12
N ASN A 453 76.13 69.17 -6.00
CA ASN A 453 76.87 69.03 -7.24
C ASN A 453 78.32 69.50 -7.05
N PRO A 454 79.31 68.58 -7.06
CA PRO A 454 80.69 68.90 -6.75
C PRO A 454 81.34 69.84 -7.77
N ASN A 455 80.94 69.75 -9.05
CA ASN A 455 81.46 70.62 -10.10
C ASN A 455 81.04 72.07 -9.87
N TYR A 456 79.81 72.29 -9.38
CA TYR A 456 79.30 73.63 -9.08
C TYR A 456 80.05 74.23 -7.88
N SER A 457 80.24 73.46 -6.80
CA SER A 457 80.97 73.90 -5.61
C SER A 457 82.45 74.19 -5.88
N PHE A 458 83.11 73.34 -6.65
CA PHE A 458 84.52 73.54 -7.03
C PHE A 458 84.70 74.83 -7.85
N LYS A 459 83.85 75.04 -8.87
CA LYS A 459 83.91 76.23 -9.73
C LYS A 459 83.73 77.53 -8.94
N ASN A 460 82.77 77.56 -8.02
CA ASN A 460 82.57 78.72 -7.15
C ASN A 460 83.77 78.94 -6.21
N GLY A 461 84.25 77.89 -5.53
CA GLY A 461 85.41 77.99 -4.66
C GLY A 461 86.65 78.51 -5.37
N MET A 462 86.87 78.07 -6.62
CA MET A 462 88.02 78.48 -7.41
C MET A 462 87.94 79.94 -7.89
N THR A 463 86.72 80.43 -8.16
CA THR A 463 86.50 81.83 -8.52
C THR A 463 86.88 82.77 -7.37
N TYR A 464 86.48 82.44 -6.13
CA TYR A 464 86.86 83.22 -4.95
C TYR A 464 88.37 83.19 -4.70
N ASN A 465 89.01 82.04 -4.92
CA ASN A 465 90.45 81.91 -4.76
C ASN A 465 91.23 82.86 -5.69
N ILE A 466 90.85 82.95 -6.96
CA ILE A 466 91.48 83.86 -7.95
C ILE A 466 91.38 85.33 -7.50
N ILE A 467 90.20 85.75 -7.04
CA ILE A 467 89.96 87.13 -6.59
C ILE A 467 90.84 87.44 -5.38
N LEU A 468 90.85 86.54 -4.40
CA LEU A 468 91.58 86.75 -3.15
C LEU A 468 93.10 86.76 -3.38
N SER A 469 93.62 85.83 -4.18
CA SER A 469 95.06 85.76 -4.47
C SER A 469 95.58 87.00 -5.21
N THR A 470 94.78 87.53 -6.13
CA THR A 470 95.12 88.77 -6.87
C THR A 470 95.16 89.97 -5.92
N THR A 471 94.22 90.04 -4.98
CA THR A 471 94.17 91.12 -3.98
C THR A 471 95.37 91.06 -3.03
N ILE A 472 95.72 89.87 -2.55
CA ILE A 472 96.89 89.65 -1.69
C ILE A 472 98.19 89.95 -2.46
N SER A 473 98.23 89.63 -3.75
CA SER A 473 99.38 89.98 -4.62
C SER A 473 99.60 91.49 -4.68
N LEU A 474 98.53 92.27 -4.91
CA LEU A 474 98.63 93.73 -4.94
C LEU A 474 99.06 94.30 -3.57
N MET A 475 98.47 93.82 -2.47
CA MET A 475 98.83 94.26 -1.12
C MET A 475 100.28 93.92 -0.78
N GLY A 476 100.71 92.69 -1.07
CA GLY A 476 102.08 92.22 -0.82
C GLY A 476 103.12 92.94 -1.67
N GLY A 477 102.74 93.42 -2.86
CA GLY A 477 103.61 94.26 -3.68
C GLY A 477 103.84 95.64 -3.08
N CYS A 478 102.77 96.33 -2.69
CA CYS A 478 102.87 97.65 -2.05
C CYS A 478 103.63 97.59 -0.72
N ALA A 479 103.39 96.57 0.10
CA ALA A 479 104.09 96.37 1.37
C ALA A 479 105.60 96.11 1.18
N GLY A 480 105.96 95.35 0.14
CA GLY A 480 107.36 95.07 -0.19
C GLY A 480 108.17 96.32 -0.52
N TYR A 481 107.55 97.33 -1.15
CA TYR A 481 108.19 98.61 -1.39
C TYR A 481 108.35 99.45 -0.11
N SER A 482 107.30 99.53 0.71
CA SER A 482 107.30 100.35 1.93
C SER A 482 108.46 100.03 2.88
N ASN A 483 108.96 98.80 2.88
CA ASN A 483 110.00 98.38 3.82
C ASN A 483 111.44 98.78 3.44
N ASN A 484 111.70 99.35 2.26
CA ASN A 484 113.07 99.59 1.75
C ASN A 484 113.49 101.08 1.65
N PHE A 485 112.93 101.97 2.46
CA PHE A 485 113.03 103.44 2.32
C PHE A 485 114.39 104.12 2.67
N MET A 486 115.51 103.40 2.82
CA MET A 486 116.78 103.96 3.35
C MET A 486 117.97 103.97 2.36
N VAL A 487 117.73 103.99 1.05
CA VAL A 487 118.80 104.11 0.04
C VAL A 487 118.33 105.00 -1.13
N ASP A 488 119.09 106.03 -1.48
CA ASP A 488 118.82 106.93 -2.62
C ASP A 488 118.87 106.13 -3.94
N TYR A 489 117.70 105.81 -4.52
CA TYR A 489 117.57 105.09 -5.78
C TYR A 489 117.12 106.03 -6.90
N ASN A 490 118.04 106.34 -7.81
CA ASN A 490 117.79 107.31 -8.89
C ASN A 490 117.12 106.71 -10.16
N LYS A 491 116.43 105.54 -10.11
CA LYS A 491 115.68 104.96 -11.27
C LYS A 491 114.38 104.21 -10.90
N PHE A 492 113.30 104.46 -11.67
CA PHE A 492 111.94 103.93 -11.46
C PHE A 492 111.77 102.42 -11.76
N SER A 493 112.66 101.79 -12.53
CA SER A 493 112.56 100.34 -12.82
C SER A 493 112.69 99.47 -11.58
N ASP A 494 113.54 99.89 -10.66
CA ASP A 494 113.91 99.08 -9.49
C ASP A 494 112.76 99.08 -8.46
N PHE A 495 111.99 100.17 -8.43
CA PHE A 495 110.73 100.26 -7.69
C PHE A 495 109.69 99.23 -8.17
N LEU A 496 109.40 99.20 -9.48
CA LEU A 496 108.39 98.29 -10.02
C LEU A 496 108.76 96.81 -9.88
N PHE A 497 110.05 96.48 -10.01
CA PHE A 497 110.50 95.10 -9.87
C PHE A 497 110.28 94.57 -8.45
N ILE A 498 110.60 95.35 -7.42
CA ILE A 498 110.40 94.94 -6.02
C ILE A 498 108.91 94.73 -5.71
N VAL A 499 108.05 95.65 -6.15
CA VAL A 499 106.59 95.55 -5.98
C VAL A 499 106.05 94.29 -6.66
N LEU A 500 106.41 94.04 -7.92
CA LEU A 500 105.90 92.88 -8.66
C LEU A 500 106.38 91.55 -8.10
N VAL A 501 107.66 91.43 -7.73
CA VAL A 501 108.22 90.17 -7.22
C VAL A 501 107.67 89.85 -5.83
N SER A 502 107.58 90.85 -4.95
CA SER A 502 106.98 90.68 -3.62
C SER A 502 105.49 90.31 -3.74
N GLY A 503 104.76 91.01 -4.60
CA GLY A 503 103.34 90.73 -4.84
C GLY A 503 103.10 89.32 -5.38
N LEU A 504 103.81 88.92 -6.44
CA LEU A 504 103.69 87.60 -7.04
C LEU A 504 103.97 86.48 -6.04
N LYS A 505 104.99 86.62 -5.19
CA LYS A 505 105.32 85.59 -4.21
C LYS A 505 104.17 85.32 -3.23
N TRP A 506 103.58 86.38 -2.69
CA TRP A 506 102.43 86.26 -1.78
C TRP A 506 101.15 85.84 -2.50
N GLY A 507 100.93 86.32 -3.73
CA GLY A 507 99.80 85.94 -4.57
C GLY A 507 99.78 84.45 -4.93
N VAL A 508 100.91 83.90 -5.37
CA VAL A 508 101.02 82.47 -5.73
C VAL A 508 100.82 81.58 -4.49
N MET A 509 101.35 81.99 -3.33
CA MET A 509 101.17 81.24 -2.09
C MET A 509 99.68 81.21 -1.68
N ALA A 510 98.99 82.35 -1.72
CA ALA A 510 97.56 82.44 -1.43
C ALA A 510 96.71 81.62 -2.41
N PHE A 511 97.03 81.67 -3.70
CA PHE A 511 96.32 80.89 -4.72
C PHE A 511 96.44 79.37 -4.49
N SER A 512 97.64 78.91 -4.13
CA SER A 512 97.90 77.49 -3.90
C SER A 512 97.12 76.96 -2.69
N ILE A 513 97.06 77.76 -1.62
CA ILE A 513 96.26 77.45 -0.42
C ILE A 513 94.77 77.40 -0.80
N GLY A 514 94.26 78.38 -1.53
CA GLY A 514 92.85 78.40 -1.91
C GLY A 514 92.43 77.29 -2.88
N LEU A 515 93.34 76.77 -3.73
CA LEU A 515 93.07 75.62 -4.61
C LEU A 515 92.82 74.36 -3.77
N VAL A 516 93.61 74.13 -2.73
CA VAL A 516 93.44 73.00 -1.81
C VAL A 516 92.08 73.12 -1.10
N PHE A 517 91.72 74.31 -0.62
CA PHE A 517 90.42 74.53 0.01
C PHE A 517 89.24 74.28 -0.93
N ALA A 518 89.29 74.75 -2.19
CA ALA A 518 88.22 74.51 -3.16
C ALA A 518 88.05 73.01 -3.46
N THR A 519 89.14 72.26 -3.53
CA THR A 519 89.13 70.81 -3.77
C THR A 519 88.53 70.05 -2.58
N ILE A 520 88.92 70.39 -1.35
CA ILE A 520 88.36 69.81 -0.13
C ILE A 520 86.86 70.10 -0.04
N TYR A 521 86.44 71.32 -0.33
CA TYR A 521 85.03 71.72 -0.28
C TYR A 521 84.17 70.95 -1.30
N ALA A 522 84.68 70.70 -2.50
CA ALA A 522 84.02 69.86 -3.49
C ALA A 522 83.88 68.39 -3.00
N GLY A 523 84.92 67.85 -2.36
CA GLY A 523 84.89 66.53 -1.73
C GLY A 523 83.84 66.42 -0.63
N ILE A 524 83.70 67.45 0.22
CA ILE A 524 82.66 67.53 1.26
C ILE A 524 81.26 67.48 0.63
N THR A 525 81.01 68.18 -0.49
CA THR A 525 79.70 68.12 -1.15
C THR A 525 79.33 66.75 -1.74
N VAL A 526 80.31 65.95 -2.18
CA VAL A 526 80.05 64.55 -2.60
C VAL A 526 79.64 63.69 -1.40
N LEU A 527 80.32 63.87 -0.26
CA LEU A 527 79.99 63.18 0.99
C LEU A 527 78.59 63.58 1.50
N GLU A 528 78.24 64.87 1.44
CA GLU A 528 76.89 65.32 1.78
C GLU A 528 75.81 64.73 0.85
N GLY A 529 76.08 64.67 -0.46
CA GLY A 529 75.18 64.02 -1.43
C GLY A 529 74.99 62.52 -1.17
N SER A 530 76.07 61.82 -0.80
CA SER A 530 76.04 60.40 -0.43
C SER A 530 75.26 60.16 0.87
N ASN A 531 75.51 60.97 1.91
CA ASN A 531 74.77 60.91 3.17
C ASN A 531 73.26 61.14 2.97
N GLN A 532 72.88 62.04 2.06
CA GLN A 532 71.47 62.27 1.76
C GLN A 532 70.83 61.09 1.01
N LYS A 533 71.56 60.42 0.10
CA LYS A 533 71.11 59.15 -0.50
C LYS A 533 70.90 58.07 0.56
N GLN A 534 71.82 57.95 1.51
CA GLN A 534 71.72 56.97 2.60
C GLN A 534 70.51 57.24 3.52
N LYS A 535 70.21 58.52 3.83
CA LYS A 535 69.00 58.90 4.58
C LYS A 535 67.70 58.54 3.84
N LEU A 536 67.64 58.74 2.53
CA LEU A 536 66.47 58.35 1.74
C LEU A 536 66.32 56.82 1.62
N LEU A 537 67.41 56.06 1.54
CA LEU A 537 67.38 54.60 1.61
C LEU A 537 66.89 54.09 2.98
N GLN A 538 67.30 54.74 4.08
CA GLN A 538 66.76 54.45 5.41
C GLN A 538 65.25 54.74 5.49
N LEU A 539 64.77 55.77 4.77
CA LEU A 539 63.34 56.09 4.69
C LEU A 539 62.55 55.00 3.93
N ILE A 540 63.09 54.46 2.83
CA ILE A 540 62.52 53.29 2.13
C ILE A 540 62.43 52.09 3.08
N ASN A 541 63.49 51.79 3.85
CA ASN A 541 63.47 50.70 4.82
C ASN A 541 62.45 50.92 5.94
N LYS A 542 62.27 52.17 6.41
CA LYS A 542 61.20 52.51 7.35
C LYS A 542 59.81 52.31 6.77
N ILE A 543 59.59 52.64 5.50
CA ILE A 543 58.31 52.39 4.81
C ILE A 543 58.05 50.87 4.67
N LYS A 544 59.07 50.08 4.30
CA LYS A 544 58.97 48.61 4.24
C LYS A 544 58.66 48.00 5.61
N ALA A 545 59.37 48.41 6.65
CA ALA A 545 59.10 47.96 8.02
C ALA A 545 57.70 48.36 8.51
N LYS A 546 57.24 49.57 8.16
CA LYS A 546 55.86 50.02 8.48
C LYS A 546 54.81 49.19 7.73
N LYS A 547 55.01 48.89 6.44
CA LYS A 547 54.16 47.99 5.65
C LYS A 547 54.03 46.63 6.34
N GLU A 548 55.17 46.01 6.66
CA GLU A 548 55.21 44.66 7.22
C GLU A 548 54.58 44.59 8.62
N ASN A 549 54.82 45.59 9.46
CA ASN A 549 54.15 45.73 10.76
C ASN A 549 52.64 45.93 10.62
N SER A 550 52.17 46.74 9.67
CA SER A 550 50.75 46.96 9.42
C SER A 550 50.05 45.71 8.86
N ILE A 551 50.70 44.95 7.98
CA ILE A 551 50.19 43.66 7.49
C ILE A 551 50.12 42.63 8.62
N ASN A 552 51.16 42.53 9.45
CA ASN A 552 51.17 41.63 10.59
C ASN A 552 50.07 41.99 11.62
N TYR A 553 49.85 43.29 11.84
CA TYR A 553 48.74 43.76 12.67
C TYR A 553 47.37 43.37 12.07
N CYS A 554 47.14 43.61 10.77
CA CYS A 554 45.90 43.18 10.10
C CYS A 554 45.70 41.66 10.16
N ARG A 555 46.75 40.86 9.98
CA ARG A 555 46.68 39.39 10.09
C ARG A 555 46.35 38.94 11.51
N LYS A 556 46.88 39.62 12.52
CA LYS A 556 46.59 39.32 13.93
C LYS A 556 45.13 39.68 14.27
N GLU A 557 44.68 40.86 13.87
CA GLU A 557 43.28 41.30 14.04
C GLU A 557 42.29 40.40 13.30
N ALA A 558 42.66 39.90 12.11
CA ALA A 558 41.87 38.92 11.35
C ALA A 558 41.73 37.60 12.09
N LYS A 559 42.83 37.06 12.63
CA LYS A 559 42.81 35.82 13.44
C LYS A 559 41.99 35.98 14.71
N GLU A 560 42.18 37.06 15.46
CA GLU A 560 41.41 37.34 16.66
C GLU A 560 39.90 37.48 16.35
N SER A 561 39.55 38.09 15.22
CA SER A 561 38.15 38.22 14.78
C SER A 561 37.54 36.89 14.31
N GLU A 562 38.31 36.03 13.64
CA GLU A 562 37.91 34.67 13.22
C GLU A 562 37.70 33.78 14.46
N GLU A 563 38.65 33.76 15.40
CA GLU A 563 38.54 33.00 16.67
C GLU A 563 37.32 33.43 17.50
N LEU A 564 37.08 34.73 17.64
CA LEU A 564 35.90 35.24 18.37
C LEU A 564 34.57 34.91 17.69
N SER A 565 34.56 34.78 16.35
CA SER A 565 33.39 34.36 15.58
C SER A 565 33.12 32.87 15.75
N ASP A 566 34.16 32.05 15.59
CA ASP A 566 34.13 30.60 15.74
C ASP A 566 33.69 30.18 17.15
N ASP A 567 34.17 30.85 18.19
CA ASP A 567 33.77 30.59 19.57
C ASP A 567 32.30 30.92 19.83
N ARG A 568 31.78 32.02 19.27
CA ARG A 568 30.35 32.36 19.35
C ARG A 568 29.51 31.34 18.59
N PHE A 569 29.94 30.95 17.40
CA PHE A 569 29.26 29.96 16.59
C PHE A 569 29.22 28.60 17.30
N LYS A 570 30.34 28.12 17.85
CA LYS A 570 30.41 26.88 18.62
C LYS A 570 29.44 26.89 19.80
N LYS A 571 29.45 27.96 20.61
CA LYS A 571 28.52 28.09 21.74
C LYS A 571 27.05 28.06 21.31
N ASN A 572 26.71 28.75 20.23
CA ASN A 572 25.34 28.79 19.73
C ASN A 572 24.91 27.42 19.14
N ASN A 573 25.79 26.78 18.37
CA ASN A 573 25.57 25.45 17.79
C ASN A 573 25.41 24.38 18.89
N GLU A 574 26.28 24.38 19.91
CA GLU A 574 26.15 23.50 21.08
C GLU A 574 24.85 23.74 21.84
N SER A 575 24.43 24.99 22.00
CA SER A 575 23.15 25.32 22.64
C SER A 575 21.96 24.77 21.86
N ILE A 576 21.94 24.91 20.54
CA ILE A 576 20.85 24.40 19.70
C ILE A 576 20.86 22.86 19.65
N LYS A 577 22.04 22.23 19.57
CA LYS A 577 22.16 20.76 19.68
C LYS A 577 21.64 20.24 21.01
N LYS A 578 22.00 20.87 22.14
CA LYS A 578 21.45 20.53 23.46
C LYS A 578 19.93 20.73 23.52
N ASN A 579 19.40 21.75 22.86
CA ASN A 579 17.95 21.96 22.77
C ASN A 579 17.26 20.85 21.94
N ILE A 580 17.86 20.40 20.83
CA ILE A 580 17.35 19.27 20.04
C ILE A 580 17.40 17.98 20.86
N GLU A 581 18.51 17.72 21.56
CA GLU A 581 18.67 16.53 22.41
C GLU A 581 17.68 16.52 23.58
N SER A 582 17.50 17.65 24.27
CA SER A 582 16.50 17.78 25.34
C SER A 582 15.08 17.61 24.82
N LEU A 583 14.69 18.26 23.70
CA LEU A 583 13.37 18.04 23.08
C LEU A 583 13.16 16.59 22.65
N THR A 584 14.20 15.90 22.18
CA THR A 584 14.12 14.48 21.80
C THR A 584 13.98 13.59 23.04
N ALA A 585 14.68 13.90 24.13
CA ALA A 585 14.55 13.20 25.40
C ALA A 585 13.18 13.43 26.04
N GLU A 586 12.66 14.67 26.02
CA GLU A 586 11.29 15.00 26.45
C GLU A 586 10.26 14.27 25.62
N LYS A 587 10.40 14.26 24.27
CA LYS A 587 9.52 13.48 23.39
C LYS A 587 9.49 12.02 23.78
N ARG A 588 10.66 11.39 24.03
CA ARG A 588 10.74 9.97 24.45
C ARG A 588 10.15 9.72 25.83
N ALA A 589 10.39 10.60 26.78
CA ALA A 589 9.81 10.51 28.13
C ALA A 589 8.28 10.59 28.06
N GLN A 590 7.77 11.50 27.23
CA GLN A 590 6.34 11.71 27.08
C GLN A 590 5.66 10.64 26.23
N GLU A 591 6.35 10.11 25.21
CA GLU A 591 5.92 8.92 24.49
C GLU A 591 5.78 7.73 25.44
N LYS A 592 6.75 7.51 26.33
CA LYS A 592 6.68 6.44 27.33
C LYS A 592 5.49 6.66 28.29
N LYS A 593 5.32 7.88 28.79
CA LYS A 593 4.19 8.22 29.68
C LYS A 593 2.84 8.02 28.99
N TYR A 594 2.69 8.49 27.75
CA TYR A 594 1.45 8.30 26.99
C TYR A 594 1.22 6.83 26.65
N LYS A 595 2.25 6.06 26.31
CA LYS A 595 2.14 4.62 26.11
C LYS A 595 1.66 3.91 27.38
N GLU A 596 2.17 4.26 28.55
CA GLU A 596 1.72 3.69 29.82
C GLU A 596 0.26 4.07 30.15
N GLU A 597 -0.12 5.34 29.96
CA GLU A 597 -1.51 5.81 30.16
C GLU A 597 -2.50 5.12 29.19
N VAL A 598 -2.11 5.03 27.92
CA VAL A 598 -2.88 4.38 26.86
C VAL A 598 -2.95 2.88 27.09
N GLU A 599 -1.86 2.21 27.48
CA GLU A 599 -1.85 0.78 27.73
C GLU A 599 -2.81 0.40 28.86
N GLN A 600 -2.94 1.24 29.89
CA GLN A 600 -3.96 1.04 30.94
C GLN A 600 -5.39 1.18 30.41
N GLN A 601 -5.66 2.18 29.56
CA GLN A 601 -6.99 2.37 28.96
C GLN A 601 -7.31 1.26 27.95
N LEU A 602 -6.33 0.89 27.15
CA LEU A 602 -6.40 -0.18 26.17
C LEU A 602 -6.65 -1.52 26.85
N GLN A 603 -5.89 -1.85 27.91
CA GLN A 603 -6.16 -3.04 28.72
C GLN A 603 -7.57 -2.99 29.31
N LYS A 604 -8.04 -1.83 29.79
CA LYS A 604 -9.39 -1.69 30.33
C LYS A 604 -10.48 -1.95 29.29
N GLU A 605 -10.35 -1.43 28.07
CA GLU A 605 -11.34 -1.61 27.00
C GLU A 605 -11.25 -3.00 26.36
N THR A 606 -10.05 -3.48 26.07
CA THR A 606 -9.81 -4.80 25.46
C THR A 606 -10.08 -5.95 26.43
N GLN A 607 -9.80 -5.82 27.73
CA GLN A 607 -10.13 -6.88 28.70
C GLN A 607 -11.63 -7.18 28.75
N VAL A 608 -12.50 -6.20 28.51
CA VAL A 608 -13.93 -6.46 28.50
C VAL A 608 -14.33 -7.27 27.27
N ILE A 609 -13.69 -7.02 26.13
CA ILE A 609 -13.89 -7.80 24.90
C ILE A 609 -13.27 -9.20 25.04
N LEU A 610 -12.06 -9.31 25.58
CA LEU A 610 -11.37 -10.59 25.82
C LEU A 610 -12.13 -11.50 26.80
N LYS A 611 -12.98 -10.94 27.69
CA LYS A 611 -13.87 -11.73 28.56
C LYS A 611 -15.09 -12.31 27.84
N LEU A 612 -15.36 -11.87 26.60
CA LEU A 612 -16.45 -12.35 25.76
C LEU A 612 -15.97 -13.41 24.75
N LEU A 613 -14.66 -13.53 24.57
CA LEU A 613 -13.99 -14.63 23.89
C LEU A 613 -13.80 -15.77 24.88
#